data_AF-A0A194QC54-F1
#
_entry.id   AF-A0A194QC54-F1
#
_cell.length_a   1.000
_cell.length_b   1.000
_cell.length_c   1.000
_cell.angle_alpha   90.00
_cell.angle_beta   90.00
_cell.angle_gamma   90.00
#
_symmetry.space_group_name_H-M   'P 1'
#
loop_
_entity.id
_entity.type
_entity.pdbx_description
1 polymer ?
#
loop_
_entity_poly.entity_id
_entity_poly.type
_entity_poly.pdbx_seq_one_letter_code
_entity_poly.pdbx_strand_id
1 'polypeptide(L)'
;MIKIALAIKTTNKTHKFLYLATLLEVQLQFDIDISRASFSFFCKVLTEAENMVGATSKKKTRKLRGHVSHGHGRIGKHRKHPGGRGNAGGEHHHRINMDKYHPGYFGKLGMRNYHLRRNKEFCPVLNLDKLWTLVSEQTRLKYSNATNGKVPVINIVKAGYYKLLGKGKLPKQPVIVKAKFFSKTAEKKIKDVGGVCVLSA
;
A
#
# COMPACT_ATOMS: atom_id res chain seq x y z
N MET A 1 13.15 15.82 13.79
CA MET A 1 14.55 16.08 14.20
C MET A 1 14.61 17.57 14.50
N ILE A 2 14.79 18.06 15.71
CA ILE A 2 16.03 18.11 16.50
C ILE A 2 15.61 18.57 17.91
N LYS A 3 15.68 17.72 18.93
CA LYS A 3 16.58 17.90 20.08
C LYS A 3 17.04 19.36 20.31
N ILE A 4 16.30 20.13 21.10
CA ILE A 4 16.96 21.14 21.95
C ILE A 4 17.28 20.41 23.25
N ALA A 5 18.47 19.84 23.30
CA ALA A 5 19.13 19.59 24.57
C ALA A 5 19.74 20.92 25.01
N LEU A 6 19.27 21.48 26.11
CA LEU A 6 20.06 22.40 26.91
C LEU A 6 20.11 21.85 28.33
N ALA A 7 21.20 21.16 28.64
CA ALA A 7 21.56 20.88 30.01
C ALA A 7 22.02 22.20 30.64
N ILE A 8 21.28 22.71 31.62
CA ILE A 8 21.78 23.71 32.56
C ILE A 8 21.54 23.16 33.97
N LYS A 9 22.66 22.86 34.65
CA LYS A 9 22.70 22.73 36.12
C LYS A 9 22.34 24.09 36.70
N THR A 10 21.16 24.24 37.29
CA THR A 10 20.88 25.38 38.18
C THR A 10 20.17 24.92 39.45
N THR A 11 20.87 25.15 40.54
CA THR A 11 20.48 25.01 41.94
C THR A 11 19.50 26.13 42.32
N ASN A 12 18.20 25.96 42.13
CA ASN A 12 17.19 26.64 42.96
C ASN A 12 15.77 26.10 42.77
N LYS A 13 15.03 25.96 43.87
CA LYS A 13 13.71 25.30 43.98
C LYS A 13 12.58 26.04 43.22
N THR A 14 12.82 27.27 42.78
CA THR A 14 11.85 28.18 42.15
C THR A 14 11.76 28.06 40.62
N HIS A 15 12.80 27.58 39.92
CA HIS A 15 12.79 27.44 38.45
C HIS A 15 12.05 26.19 37.92
N LYS A 16 11.75 25.22 38.80
CA LYS A 16 11.10 23.96 38.45
C LYS A 16 9.61 24.11 38.15
N PHE A 17 8.96 25.12 38.75
CA PHE A 17 7.52 25.38 38.60
C PHE A 17 7.18 26.01 37.23
N LEU A 18 8.02 26.92 36.74
CA LEU A 18 7.82 27.59 35.44
C LEU A 18 8.07 26.65 34.23
N TYR A 19 8.99 25.68 34.37
CA TYR A 19 9.25 24.67 33.33
C TYR A 19 8.17 23.58 33.24
N LEU A 20 7.56 23.22 34.37
CA LEU A 20 6.43 22.26 34.39
C LEU A 20 5.15 22.88 33.79
N ALA A 21 4.89 24.17 34.02
CA ALA A 21 3.75 24.87 33.44
C ALA A 21 3.86 25.00 31.90
N THR A 22 5.04 25.34 31.40
CA THR A 22 5.30 25.44 29.94
C THR A 22 5.28 24.08 29.23
N LEU A 23 5.72 23.00 29.88
CA LEU A 23 5.59 21.64 29.34
C LEU A 23 4.13 21.15 29.33
N LEU A 24 3.30 21.53 30.30
CA LEU A 24 1.89 21.16 30.34
C LEU A 24 1.07 21.86 29.25
N GLU A 25 1.35 23.14 28.98
CA GLU A 25 0.72 23.90 27.87
C GLU A 25 1.10 23.35 26.50
N VAL A 26 2.37 22.99 26.29
CA VAL A 26 2.82 22.38 25.02
C VAL A 26 2.20 21.00 24.79
N GLN A 27 1.99 20.22 25.86
CA GLN A 27 1.37 18.90 25.75
C GLN A 27 -0.14 18.98 25.49
N LEU A 28 -0.84 19.92 26.13
CA LEU A 28 -2.26 20.23 25.85
C LEU A 28 -2.46 20.72 24.41
N GLN A 29 -1.54 21.52 23.88
CA GLN A 29 -1.61 22.00 22.50
C GLN A 29 -1.38 20.87 21.47
N PHE A 30 -0.47 19.94 21.75
CA PHE A 30 -0.18 18.78 20.88
C PHE A 30 -1.33 17.76 20.82
N ASP A 31 -2.02 17.51 21.94
CA ASP A 31 -3.18 16.60 22.00
C ASP A 31 -4.41 17.18 21.25
N ILE A 32 -4.60 18.50 21.30
CA ILE A 32 -5.64 19.19 20.53
C ILE A 32 -5.38 19.08 19.02
N ASP A 33 -4.13 19.23 18.58
CA ASP A 33 -3.76 19.15 17.16
C ASP A 33 -3.87 17.73 16.59
N ILE A 34 -3.56 16.69 17.37
CA ILE A 34 -3.77 15.28 16.96
C ILE A 34 -5.27 14.97 16.86
N SER A 35 -6.11 15.47 17.77
CA SER A 35 -7.56 15.29 17.68
C SER A 35 -8.16 16.03 16.47
N ARG A 36 -7.68 17.23 16.15
CA ARG A 36 -8.08 18.03 14.98
C ARG A 36 -7.59 17.42 13.67
N ALA A 37 -6.37 16.88 13.62
CA ALA A 37 -5.84 16.20 12.45
C ALA A 37 -6.63 14.91 12.17
N SER A 38 -6.96 14.15 13.21
CA SER A 38 -7.78 12.93 13.12
C SER A 38 -9.23 13.25 12.72
N PHE A 39 -9.80 14.33 13.25
CA PHE A 39 -11.14 14.79 12.90
C PHE A 39 -11.20 15.36 11.47
N SER A 40 -10.18 16.11 11.03
CA SER A 40 -10.14 16.61 9.65
C SER A 40 -9.91 15.48 8.64
N PHE A 41 -9.10 14.46 8.98
CA PHE A 41 -8.91 13.29 8.14
C PHE A 41 -10.18 12.43 8.07
N PHE A 42 -10.85 12.20 9.19
CA PHE A 42 -12.13 11.48 9.26
C PHE A 42 -13.25 12.23 8.50
N CYS A 43 -13.30 13.56 8.62
CA CYS A 43 -14.26 14.41 7.92
C CYS A 43 -13.96 14.48 6.41
N LYS A 44 -12.69 14.41 6.00
CA LYS A 44 -12.25 14.35 4.60
C LYS A 44 -12.58 13.00 3.93
N VAL A 45 -12.43 11.89 4.67
CA VAL A 45 -12.85 10.56 4.22
C VAL A 45 -14.37 10.47 4.08
N LEU A 46 -15.13 11.10 4.99
CA LEU A 46 -16.59 11.20 4.89
C LEU A 46 -17.04 12.10 3.72
N THR A 47 -16.39 13.24 3.50
CA THR A 47 -16.72 14.13 2.36
C THR A 47 -16.29 13.56 1.00
N GLU A 48 -15.27 12.71 0.92
CA GLU A 48 -14.97 11.95 -0.30
C GLU A 48 -16.00 10.84 -0.57
N ALA A 49 -16.55 10.21 0.48
CA ALA A 49 -17.63 9.23 0.35
C ALA A 49 -18.97 9.86 -0.10
N GLU A 50 -19.28 11.09 0.33
CA GLU A 50 -20.49 11.81 -0.09
C GLU A 50 -20.48 12.24 -1.57
N ASN A 51 -19.30 12.39 -2.18
CA ASN A 51 -19.18 12.79 -3.59
C ASN A 51 -19.46 11.66 -4.59
N MET A 52 -19.69 10.42 -4.14
CA MET A 52 -20.02 9.29 -5.03
C MET A 52 -21.51 9.21 -5.38
N VAL A 53 -22.37 10.03 -4.78
CA VAL A 53 -23.78 10.16 -5.17
C VAL A 53 -23.94 11.45 -5.98
N GLY A 54 -23.61 11.39 -7.27
CA GLY A 54 -23.79 12.52 -8.17
C GLY A 54 -25.24 13.03 -8.12
N ALA A 55 -25.42 14.27 -7.66
CA ALA A 55 -26.74 14.90 -7.54
C ALA A 55 -27.53 14.76 -8.85
N THR A 56 -28.77 14.30 -8.77
CA THR A 56 -29.63 14.04 -9.94
C THR A 56 -29.87 15.29 -10.79
N SER A 57 -29.67 16.48 -10.21
CA SER A 57 -29.74 17.79 -10.86
C SER A 57 -28.67 17.98 -11.95
N LYS A 58 -27.47 17.43 -11.79
CA LYS A 58 -26.34 17.59 -12.73
C LYS A 58 -26.34 16.57 -13.88
N LYS A 59 -27.32 15.65 -13.93
CA LYS A 59 -27.40 14.61 -14.97
C LYS A 59 -27.66 15.22 -16.35
N LYS A 60 -26.94 14.77 -17.37
CA LYS A 60 -27.12 15.17 -18.78
C LYS A 60 -28.59 15.04 -19.24
N THR A 61 -29.30 14.04 -18.73
CA THR A 61 -30.74 13.82 -18.99
C THR A 61 -31.61 15.04 -18.68
N ARG A 62 -31.28 15.83 -17.65
CA ARG A 62 -32.04 17.05 -17.31
C ARG A 62 -31.88 18.14 -18.38
N LYS A 63 -30.65 18.30 -18.90
CA LYS A 63 -30.36 19.26 -20.00
C LYS A 63 -31.02 18.87 -21.31
N LEU A 64 -31.28 17.58 -21.53
CA LEU A 64 -31.88 17.08 -22.77
C LEU A 64 -33.42 17.14 -22.82
N ARG A 65 -34.09 17.59 -21.75
CA ARG A 65 -35.54 17.81 -21.76
C ARG A 65 -35.90 18.93 -22.74
N GLY A 66 -36.90 18.71 -23.58
CA GLY A 66 -37.25 19.60 -24.69
C GLY A 66 -36.62 19.18 -26.04
N HIS A 67 -35.59 18.33 -26.03
CA HIS A 67 -35.10 17.71 -27.26
C HIS A 67 -35.90 16.45 -27.62
N VAL A 68 -36.38 16.39 -28.86
CA VAL A 68 -37.31 15.35 -29.33
C VAL A 68 -36.76 13.92 -29.18
N SER A 69 -35.46 13.68 -29.44
CA SER A 69 -34.85 12.33 -29.45
C SER A 69 -33.85 12.05 -28.33
N HIS A 70 -33.72 12.95 -27.34
CA HIS A 70 -32.77 12.82 -26.22
C HIS A 70 -31.33 12.49 -26.65
N GLY A 71 -30.91 12.91 -27.85
CA GLY A 71 -29.54 12.69 -28.35
C GLY A 71 -29.29 11.35 -29.05
N HIS A 72 -30.33 10.55 -29.33
CA HIS A 72 -30.19 9.25 -30.01
C HIS A 72 -30.46 9.28 -31.52
N GLY A 73 -30.50 10.47 -32.13
CA GLY A 73 -30.80 10.66 -33.56
C GLY A 73 -32.27 10.41 -33.93
N ARG A 74 -32.69 10.85 -35.13
CA ARG A 74 -34.09 10.70 -35.60
C ARG A 74 -34.33 9.40 -36.38
N ILE A 75 -33.35 8.97 -37.18
CA ILE A 75 -33.49 7.87 -38.15
C ILE A 75 -33.19 6.52 -37.48
N GLY A 76 -31.97 6.32 -36.96
CA GLY A 76 -31.54 5.04 -36.39
C GLY A 76 -32.29 4.62 -35.11
N LYS A 77 -32.73 5.60 -34.30
CA LYS A 77 -33.46 5.48 -33.03
C LYS A 77 -32.78 4.60 -31.97
N HIS A 78 -32.98 4.93 -30.70
CA HIS A 78 -32.53 4.06 -29.62
C HIS A 78 -33.46 2.84 -29.49
N ARG A 79 -32.93 1.64 -29.71
CA ARG A 79 -33.65 0.36 -29.59
C ARG A 79 -32.97 -0.54 -28.56
N LYS A 80 -33.72 -1.52 -28.03
CA LYS A 80 -33.32 -2.29 -26.84
C LYS A 80 -32.01 -3.10 -27.03
N HIS A 81 -31.87 -3.88 -28.12
CA HIS A 81 -30.69 -4.72 -28.36
C HIS A 81 -30.36 -4.85 -29.85
N PRO A 82 -29.57 -3.94 -30.44
CA PRO A 82 -29.27 -3.97 -31.88
C PRO A 82 -28.30 -5.09 -32.28
N GLY A 83 -27.36 -5.48 -31.40
CA GLY A 83 -26.30 -6.45 -31.72
C GLY A 83 -26.32 -7.72 -30.86
N GLY A 84 -27.47 -8.04 -30.24
CA GLY A 84 -27.60 -9.11 -29.26
C GLY A 84 -27.47 -8.64 -27.80
N ARG A 85 -27.42 -9.59 -26.87
CA ARG A 85 -27.29 -9.35 -25.42
C ARG A 85 -25.95 -9.88 -24.92
N GLY A 86 -25.26 -9.11 -24.08
CA GLY A 86 -23.96 -9.50 -23.54
C GLY A 86 -22.91 -9.69 -24.64
N ASN A 87 -22.16 -10.79 -24.57
CA ASN A 87 -21.07 -11.11 -25.51
C ASN A 87 -21.54 -11.90 -26.75
N ALA A 88 -22.83 -11.86 -27.09
CA ALA A 88 -23.38 -12.56 -28.24
C ALA A 88 -22.74 -12.11 -29.56
N GLY A 89 -22.43 -13.04 -30.47
CA GLY A 89 -21.83 -12.70 -31.76
C GLY A 89 -20.33 -12.41 -31.73
N GLY A 90 -19.64 -12.70 -30.63
CA GLY A 90 -18.21 -12.47 -30.48
C GLY A 90 -17.32 -13.20 -31.50
N GLU A 91 -17.79 -14.27 -32.15
CA GLU A 91 -17.11 -14.95 -33.26
C GLU A 91 -17.69 -14.60 -34.64
N HIS A 92 -18.81 -13.86 -34.68
CA HIS A 92 -19.56 -13.54 -35.88
C HIS A 92 -19.58 -12.02 -36.11
N HIS A 93 -20.72 -11.36 -35.91
CA HIS A 93 -20.89 -9.93 -36.21
C HIS A 93 -20.16 -8.98 -35.26
N HIS A 94 -19.70 -9.45 -34.09
CA HIS A 94 -18.80 -8.71 -33.18
C HIS A 94 -17.37 -9.25 -33.15
N ARG A 95 -17.01 -10.14 -34.09
CA ARG A 95 -15.66 -10.71 -34.21
C ARG A 95 -14.56 -9.65 -34.25
N ILE A 96 -14.75 -8.61 -35.07
CA ILE A 96 -13.77 -7.52 -35.21
C ILE A 96 -13.46 -6.87 -33.86
N ASN A 97 -14.46 -6.73 -32.97
CA ASN A 97 -14.27 -6.15 -31.66
C ASN A 97 -13.49 -7.09 -30.73
N MET A 98 -13.82 -8.39 -30.74
CA MET A 98 -13.15 -9.38 -29.89
C MET A 98 -11.71 -9.62 -30.32
N ASP A 99 -11.45 -9.77 -31.62
CA ASP A 99 -10.10 -9.99 -32.14
C ASP A 99 -9.19 -8.78 -31.89
N LYS A 100 -9.75 -7.56 -31.96
CA LYS A 100 -8.98 -6.33 -31.79
C LYS A 100 -8.64 -6.01 -30.33
N TYR A 101 -9.60 -6.14 -29.42
CA TYR A 101 -9.43 -5.68 -28.03
C TYR A 101 -9.21 -6.82 -27.03
N HIS A 102 -9.60 -8.04 -27.37
CA HIS A 102 -9.55 -9.20 -26.48
C HIS A 102 -8.96 -10.45 -27.17
N PRO A 103 -7.73 -10.35 -27.70
CA PRO A 103 -7.08 -11.51 -28.32
C PRO A 103 -6.88 -12.63 -27.29
N GLY A 104 -7.20 -13.87 -27.66
CA GLY A 104 -7.12 -15.03 -26.78
C GLY A 104 -8.32 -15.24 -25.85
N TYR A 105 -9.41 -14.48 -26.03
CA TYR A 105 -10.67 -14.70 -25.31
C TYR A 105 -11.29 -16.07 -25.66
N PHE A 106 -11.28 -16.43 -26.93
CA PHE A 106 -11.74 -17.74 -27.40
C PHE A 106 -10.60 -18.76 -27.40
N GLY A 107 -10.86 -19.94 -26.86
CA GLY A 107 -9.90 -21.05 -26.81
C GLY A 107 -9.73 -21.65 -25.42
N LYS A 108 -9.02 -22.76 -25.34
CA LYS A 108 -8.67 -23.45 -24.09
C LYS A 108 -7.15 -23.55 -23.98
N LEU A 109 -6.59 -23.02 -22.89
CA LEU A 109 -5.15 -23.00 -22.63
C LEU A 109 -4.85 -23.64 -21.28
N GLY A 110 -3.72 -24.37 -21.20
CA GLY A 110 -3.18 -24.93 -19.95
C GLY A 110 -3.88 -26.16 -19.40
N MET A 111 -3.43 -26.60 -18.22
CA MET A 111 -3.96 -27.75 -17.48
C MET A 111 -4.96 -27.30 -16.39
N ARG A 112 -6.02 -28.08 -16.17
CA ARG A 112 -7.03 -27.79 -15.14
C ARG A 112 -6.57 -28.31 -13.78
N ASN A 113 -6.41 -27.41 -12.81
CA ASN A 113 -6.14 -27.77 -11.41
C ASN A 113 -7.46 -28.00 -10.65
N TYR A 114 -7.74 -29.26 -10.30
CA TYR A 114 -8.90 -29.60 -9.48
C TYR A 114 -8.67 -29.27 -8.00
N HIS A 115 -9.74 -28.86 -7.30
CA HIS A 115 -9.72 -28.55 -5.86
C HIS A 115 -8.56 -27.61 -5.44
N LEU A 116 -8.45 -26.46 -6.13
CA LEU A 116 -7.42 -25.47 -5.87
C LEU A 116 -7.48 -24.92 -4.43
N ARG A 117 -6.48 -25.26 -3.60
CA ARG A 117 -6.33 -24.72 -2.23
C ARG A 117 -5.40 -23.51 -2.24
N ARG A 118 -5.95 -22.30 -2.34
CA ARG A 118 -5.17 -21.04 -2.40
C ARG A 118 -4.21 -20.83 -1.23
N ASN A 119 -4.52 -21.35 -0.04
CA ASN A 119 -3.64 -21.23 1.13
C ASN A 119 -2.29 -21.92 0.94
N LYS A 120 -2.21 -22.97 0.10
CA LYS A 120 -0.95 -23.64 -0.22
C LYS A 120 -0.08 -22.82 -1.17
N GLU A 121 -0.70 -22.05 -2.04
CA GLU A 121 -0.02 -21.18 -3.02
C GLU A 121 0.30 -19.79 -2.46
N PHE A 122 -0.20 -19.48 -1.26
CA PHE A 122 0.00 -18.20 -0.61
C PHE A 122 1.49 -17.98 -0.30
N CYS A 123 2.12 -17.10 -1.09
CA CYS A 123 3.53 -16.77 -0.97
C CYS A 123 3.74 -15.26 -1.18
N PRO A 124 3.31 -14.41 -0.23
CA PRO A 124 3.58 -12.97 -0.29
C PRO A 124 5.08 -12.70 -0.31
N VAL A 125 5.49 -11.77 -1.18
CA VAL A 125 6.89 -11.55 -1.52
C VAL A 125 7.37 -10.19 -1.03
N LEU A 126 8.58 -10.14 -0.47
CA LEU A 126 9.31 -8.93 -0.14
C LEU A 126 10.62 -8.87 -0.94
N ASN A 127 11.05 -7.67 -1.31
CA ASN A 127 12.35 -7.42 -1.96
C ASN A 127 13.35 -6.81 -0.97
N LEU A 128 14.66 -6.91 -1.26
CA LEU A 128 15.72 -6.38 -0.37
C LEU A 128 15.69 -4.85 -0.20
N ASP A 129 15.24 -4.11 -1.21
CA ASP A 129 15.07 -2.65 -1.16
C ASP A 129 14.16 -2.21 0.00
N LYS A 130 13.09 -2.96 0.26
CA LYS A 130 12.09 -2.70 1.31
C LYS A 130 12.36 -3.44 2.61
N LEU A 131 13.49 -4.15 2.73
CA LEU A 131 13.78 -4.90 3.95
C LEU A 131 13.91 -3.98 5.17
N TRP A 132 14.58 -2.85 5.01
CA TRP A 132 14.82 -1.88 6.08
C TRP A 132 13.59 -1.02 6.44
N THR A 133 12.53 -1.03 5.64
CA THR A 133 11.28 -0.34 5.99
C THR A 133 10.50 -1.08 7.07
N LEU A 134 10.79 -2.37 7.31
CA LEU A 134 10.18 -3.15 8.39
C LEU A 134 10.76 -2.80 9.77
N VAL A 135 11.83 -2.02 9.81
CA VAL A 135 12.53 -1.65 11.05
C VAL A 135 12.47 -0.14 11.19
N SER A 136 12.21 0.36 12.41
CA SER A 136 12.23 1.80 12.66
C SER A 136 13.64 2.36 12.48
N GLU A 137 13.74 3.60 11.99
CA GLU A 137 15.04 4.24 11.74
C GLU A 137 15.90 4.32 13.01
N GLN A 138 15.27 4.55 14.16
CA GLN A 138 15.92 4.56 15.47
C GLN A 138 16.64 3.23 15.76
N THR A 139 15.97 2.11 15.45
CA THR A 139 16.52 0.76 15.63
C THR A 139 17.67 0.51 14.66
N ARG A 140 17.54 0.92 13.40
CA ARG A 140 18.60 0.81 12.39
C ARG A 140 19.87 1.55 12.82
N LEU A 141 19.74 2.81 13.25
CA LEU A 141 20.88 3.63 13.71
C LEU A 141 21.52 3.07 14.98
N LYS A 142 20.71 2.57 15.93
CA LYS A 142 21.20 1.92 17.14
C LYS A 142 22.15 0.75 16.83
N TYR A 143 21.77 -0.11 15.89
CA TYR A 143 22.60 -1.26 15.50
C TYR A 143 23.74 -0.89 14.55
N SER A 144 23.63 0.24 13.82
CA SER A 144 24.74 0.73 13.00
C SER A 144 25.90 1.22 13.87
N ASN A 145 25.61 1.78 15.04
CA ASN A 145 26.60 2.37 15.95
C ASN A 145 26.99 1.43 17.11
N ALA A 146 26.45 0.21 17.13
CA ALA A 146 26.68 -0.72 18.24
C ALA A 146 28.01 -1.45 18.09
N THR A 147 28.95 -1.20 19.01
CA THR A 147 30.28 -1.87 19.06
C THR A 147 30.20 -3.34 19.50
N ASN A 148 29.09 -3.75 20.11
CA ASN A 148 28.92 -5.08 20.74
C ASN A 148 28.63 -6.23 19.76
N GLY A 149 28.85 -6.05 18.45
CA GLY A 149 28.61 -7.08 17.43
C GLY A 149 27.17 -7.57 17.30
N LYS A 150 26.20 -6.89 17.93
CA LYS A 150 24.77 -7.26 17.88
C LYS A 150 24.16 -6.79 16.58
N VAL A 151 23.47 -7.69 15.88
CA VAL A 151 22.89 -7.48 14.55
C VAL A 151 21.35 -7.52 14.64
N PRO A 152 20.61 -6.66 13.91
CA PRO A 152 19.15 -6.70 13.92
C PRO A 152 18.62 -7.98 13.26
N VAL A 153 17.62 -8.59 13.91
CA VAL A 153 16.89 -9.74 13.37
C VAL A 153 15.58 -9.24 12.77
N ILE A 154 15.46 -9.32 11.45
CA ILE A 154 14.26 -8.94 10.70
C ILE A 154 13.47 -10.20 10.39
N ASN A 155 12.32 -10.36 11.05
CA ASN A 155 11.40 -11.45 10.77
C ASN A 155 10.31 -10.99 9.79
N ILE A 156 10.43 -11.43 8.54
CA ILE A 156 9.48 -11.03 7.49
C ILE A 156 8.17 -11.83 7.57
N VAL A 157 8.19 -13.02 8.19
CA VAL A 157 6.99 -13.84 8.41
C VAL A 157 6.01 -13.14 9.34
N LYS A 158 6.52 -12.49 10.40
CA LYS A 158 5.70 -11.66 11.29
C LYS A 158 5.07 -10.46 10.58
N ALA A 159 5.76 -9.92 9.58
CA ALA A 159 5.25 -8.84 8.74
C ALA A 159 4.30 -9.33 7.63
N GLY A 160 4.01 -10.64 7.57
CA GLY A 160 3.09 -11.23 6.58
C GLY A 160 3.74 -11.58 5.24
N TYR A 161 5.08 -11.64 5.15
CA TYR A 161 5.80 -12.03 3.93
C TYR A 161 6.49 -13.39 4.10
N TYR A 162 6.46 -14.23 3.07
CA TYR A 162 7.01 -15.59 3.13
C TYR A 162 8.32 -15.73 2.34
N LYS A 163 8.44 -15.02 1.21
CA LYS A 163 9.59 -15.13 0.31
C LYS A 163 10.35 -13.82 0.16
N LEU A 164 11.69 -13.89 0.24
CA LEU A 164 12.58 -12.76 0.01
C LEU A 164 13.27 -12.85 -1.36
N LEU A 165 13.11 -11.81 -2.17
CA LEU A 165 13.71 -11.67 -3.50
C LEU A 165 14.85 -10.65 -3.54
N GLY A 166 15.82 -10.89 -4.41
CA GLY A 166 17.08 -10.15 -4.49
C GLY A 166 17.05 -8.81 -5.22
N LYS A 167 15.89 -8.22 -5.50
CA LYS A 167 15.81 -6.89 -6.15
C LYS A 167 16.26 -5.80 -5.16
N GLY A 168 17.08 -4.86 -5.62
CA GLY A 168 17.61 -3.76 -4.80
C GLY A 168 19.01 -3.99 -4.25
N LYS A 169 19.51 -3.01 -3.51
CA LYS A 169 20.79 -3.04 -2.80
C LYS A 169 20.54 -2.92 -1.31
N LEU A 170 21.27 -3.70 -0.52
CA LEU A 170 21.29 -3.52 0.92
C LEU A 170 22.38 -2.49 1.29
N PRO A 171 22.17 -1.68 2.34
CA PRO A 171 23.24 -0.89 2.94
C PRO A 171 24.35 -1.83 3.45
N LYS A 172 25.57 -1.30 3.61
CA LYS A 172 26.72 -2.03 4.19
C LYS A 172 26.57 -2.22 5.71
N GLN A 173 25.41 -2.71 6.15
CA GLN A 173 25.08 -3.00 7.54
C GLN A 173 24.61 -4.45 7.63
N PRO A 174 25.26 -5.30 8.43
CA PRO A 174 24.88 -6.72 8.55
C PRO A 174 23.45 -6.84 9.07
N VAL A 175 22.75 -7.89 8.64
CA VAL A 175 21.36 -8.15 9.02
C VAL A 175 21.09 -9.66 9.06
N ILE A 176 20.32 -10.11 10.06
CA ILE A 176 19.83 -11.49 10.12
C ILE A 176 18.38 -11.47 9.66
N VAL A 177 18.06 -12.21 8.59
CA VAL A 177 16.71 -12.24 8.02
C VAL A 177 16.07 -13.60 8.24
N LYS A 178 14.87 -13.63 8.83
CA LYS A 178 14.06 -14.84 9.01
C LYS A 178 12.91 -14.86 7.99
N ALA A 179 12.89 -15.85 7.10
CA ALA A 179 11.87 -16.04 6.07
C ALA A 179 11.57 -17.53 5.84
N LYS A 180 10.46 -17.85 5.17
CA LYS A 180 10.19 -19.24 4.72
C LYS A 180 11.02 -19.62 3.50
N PHE A 181 11.19 -18.68 2.57
CA PHE A 181 11.91 -18.91 1.32
C PHE A 181 12.84 -17.74 0.97
N PHE A 182 13.99 -18.05 0.39
CA PHE A 182 14.93 -17.08 -0.15
C PHE A 182 15.22 -17.37 -1.62
N SER A 183 15.39 -16.32 -2.43
CA SER A 183 16.02 -16.48 -3.74
C SER A 183 17.54 -16.55 -3.60
N LYS A 184 18.20 -17.30 -4.50
CA LYS A 184 19.67 -17.42 -4.54
C LYS A 184 20.39 -16.07 -4.58
N THR A 185 19.82 -15.11 -5.32
CA THR A 185 20.37 -13.75 -5.43
C THR A 185 20.19 -12.94 -4.15
N ALA A 186 19.07 -13.11 -3.42
CA ALA A 186 18.87 -12.47 -2.12
C ALA A 186 19.86 -13.01 -1.09
N GLU A 187 20.03 -14.33 -1.04
CA GLU A 187 20.95 -14.98 -0.13
C GLU A 187 22.39 -14.53 -0.36
N LYS A 188 22.85 -14.52 -1.62
CA LYS A 188 24.19 -14.00 -1.98
C LYS A 188 24.38 -12.57 -1.46
N LYS A 189 23.46 -11.65 -1.75
CA LYS A 189 23.57 -10.25 -1.34
C LYS A 189 23.53 -10.06 0.18
N ILE A 190 22.78 -10.87 0.91
CA ILE A 190 22.75 -10.81 2.38
C ILE A 190 24.10 -11.28 2.94
N LYS A 191 24.66 -12.36 2.39
CA LYS A 191 25.99 -12.86 2.78
C LYS A 191 27.10 -11.85 2.43
N ASP A 192 27.03 -11.19 1.27
CA ASP A 192 28.00 -10.17 0.84
C ASP A 192 28.08 -8.98 1.81
N VAL A 193 26.98 -8.68 2.52
CA VAL A 193 26.90 -7.62 3.54
C VAL A 193 27.28 -8.12 4.95
N GLY A 194 27.64 -9.40 5.08
CA GLY A 194 27.92 -10.04 6.38
C GLY A 194 26.67 -10.40 7.18
N GLY A 195 25.53 -10.51 6.50
CA GLY A 195 24.27 -10.95 7.09
C GLY A 195 24.06 -12.48 7.02
N VAL A 196 23.01 -12.95 7.69
CA VAL A 196 22.65 -14.38 7.74
C VAL A 196 21.20 -14.58 7.35
N CYS A 197 20.94 -15.58 6.49
CA CYS A 197 19.59 -16.02 6.15
C CYS A 197 19.19 -17.18 7.05
N VAL A 198 18.04 -17.08 7.70
CA VAL A 198 17.50 -18.12 8.59
C VAL A 198 16.14 -18.55 8.04
N LEU A 199 16.00 -19.86 7.79
CA LEU A 199 14.72 -20.44 7.41
C LEU A 199 13.82 -20.57 8.64
N SER A 200 12.58 -20.11 8.51
CA SER A 200 11.55 -20.21 9.55
C SER A 200 10.32 -20.91 8.95
N ALA A 201 9.72 -21.81 9.72
CA ALA A 201 8.44 -22.43 9.38
C ALA A 201 7.28 -21.43 9.40
#